data_AF-A0A838FR15-F1
#
_entry.id   AF-A0A838FR15-F1
#
_cell.length_a   1.000
_cell.length_b   1.000
_cell.length_c   1.000
_cell.angle_alpha   90.00
_cell.angle_beta   90.00
_cell.angle_gamma   90.00
#
_symmetry.space_group_name_H-M   'P 1'
#
loop_
_entity.id
_entity.type
_entity.pdbx_description
1 polymer ?
#
loop_
_entity_poly.entity_id
_entity_poly.type
_entity_poly.pdbx_seq_one_letter_code
_entity_poly.pdbx_strand_id
1 'polypeptide(L)'
;EVVIHPQSIVHSMVEFTDGSILAQLSHSDMCFPIQYAVTWPDRVPNSLAPLDFGKLRQLDFETPRYDDFPALRLARQAGETGGTLPAVMNAANEVAVAAFLENRIQFPGIWQLVENVMNRHASIADAGLDAILAADQWARHEAAGLPTALRS
;
A
#
# COMPACT_ATOMS: atom_id res chain seq x y z
N GLU A 1 12.54 3.96 -2.68
CA GLU A 1 12.66 4.07 -1.21
C GLU A 1 11.28 4.35 -0.61
N VAL A 2 11.01 3.93 0.63
CA VAL A 2 9.78 4.32 1.36
C VAL A 2 10.18 5.37 2.40
N VAL A 3 9.53 6.53 2.36
CA VAL A 3 9.74 7.63 3.30
C VAL A 3 8.40 8.02 3.90
N ILE A 4 8.37 8.27 5.20
CA ILE A 4 7.18 8.78 5.89
C ILE A 4 7.17 10.29 5.78
N HIS A 5 6.09 10.85 5.23
CA HIS A 5 5.88 12.29 5.12
C HIS A 5 4.55 12.67 5.78
N PRO A 6 4.54 13.03 7.08
CA PRO A 6 3.31 13.21 7.84
C PRO A 6 2.36 14.27 7.26
N GLN A 7 2.89 15.29 6.59
CA GLN A 7 2.10 16.39 6.05
C GLN A 7 1.36 16.03 4.74
N SER A 8 1.73 14.93 4.06
CA SER A 8 1.12 14.49 2.80
C SER A 8 1.04 15.59 1.70
N ILE A 9 2.00 16.53 1.70
CA ILE A 9 2.11 17.59 0.70
C ILE A 9 3.00 17.16 -0.47
N VAL A 10 4.14 16.53 -0.16
CA VAL A 10 4.97 15.84 -1.15
C VAL A 10 4.35 14.47 -1.38
N HIS A 11 3.76 14.24 -2.56
CA HIS A 11 3.04 12.99 -2.85
C HIS A 11 3.97 11.86 -3.25
N SER A 12 5.10 12.18 -3.89
CA SER A 12 6.21 11.26 -4.21
C SER A 12 7.35 12.01 -4.87
N MET A 13 8.49 11.32 -5.03
CA MET A 13 9.72 11.85 -5.59
C MET A 13 10.36 10.84 -6.56
N VAL A 14 11.13 11.36 -7.51
CA VAL A 14 11.96 10.57 -8.43
C VAL A 14 13.39 11.10 -8.40
N GLU A 15 14.34 10.22 -8.13
CA GLU A 15 15.78 10.49 -8.19
C GLU A 15 16.32 10.13 -9.58
N PHE A 16 17.13 11.03 -10.15
CA PHE A 16 17.77 10.87 -11.45
C PHE A 16 19.24 10.48 -11.29
N THR A 17 19.87 9.97 -12.36
CA THR A 17 21.25 9.45 -12.33
C THR A 17 22.32 10.49 -12.00
N ASP A 18 21.98 11.78 -12.09
CA ASP A 18 22.85 12.90 -11.68
C ASP A 18 22.67 13.30 -10.21
N GLY A 19 21.81 12.58 -9.48
CA GLY A 19 21.47 12.84 -8.07
C GLY A 19 20.41 13.92 -7.86
N SER A 20 19.86 14.50 -8.94
CA SER A 20 18.74 15.44 -8.81
C SER A 20 17.44 14.72 -8.45
N ILE A 21 16.58 15.38 -7.66
CA ILE A 21 15.29 14.84 -7.23
C ILE A 21 14.18 15.77 -7.70
N LEU A 22 13.18 15.21 -8.40
CA LEU A 22 11.93 15.89 -8.70
C LEU A 22 10.83 15.40 -7.76
N ALA A 23 10.16 16.33 -7.10
CA ALA A 23 9.05 16.07 -6.21
C ALA A 23 7.75 16.66 -6.79
N GLN A 24 6.64 15.93 -6.68
CA GLN A 24 5.31 16.49 -6.94
C GLN A 24 4.69 16.92 -5.62
N LEU A 25 4.22 18.18 -5.57
CA LEU A 25 3.59 18.79 -4.41
C LEU A 25 2.17 19.22 -4.73
N SER A 26 1.22 18.91 -3.85
CA SER A 26 -0.14 19.43 -3.88
C SER A 26 -0.83 19.23 -2.54
N HIS A 27 -1.95 19.91 -2.32
CA HIS A 27 -2.89 19.49 -1.28
C HIS A 27 -3.36 18.04 -1.53
N SER A 28 -3.74 17.33 -0.46
CA SER A 28 -4.28 15.98 -0.55
C SER A 28 -5.69 16.00 -1.13
N ASP A 29 -5.78 16.04 -2.46
CA ASP A 29 -7.03 16.03 -3.21
C ASP A 29 -6.89 15.16 -4.47
N MET A 30 -7.74 14.13 -4.59
CA MET A 30 -7.73 13.19 -5.70
C MET A 30 -8.13 13.81 -7.04
N CYS A 31 -8.78 14.97 -7.06
CA CYS A 31 -9.11 15.67 -8.30
C CYS A 31 -7.84 15.99 -9.11
N PHE A 32 -6.72 16.29 -8.44
CA PHE A 32 -5.45 16.58 -9.12
C PHE A 32 -4.91 15.38 -9.92
N PRO A 33 -4.58 14.22 -9.29
CA PRO A 33 -4.03 13.08 -10.01
C PRO A 33 -5.01 12.52 -11.04
N ILE A 34 -6.33 12.51 -10.76
CA ILE A 34 -7.35 12.06 -11.73
C ILE A 34 -7.36 12.95 -12.96
N GLN A 35 -7.39 14.28 -12.79
CA GLN A 35 -7.36 15.21 -13.91
C GLN A 35 -6.09 14.99 -14.74
N TYR A 36 -4.93 14.92 -14.08
CA TYR A 36 -3.66 14.77 -14.80
C TYR A 36 -3.57 13.45 -15.56
N ALA A 37 -4.08 12.35 -15.01
CA ALA A 37 -4.12 11.06 -15.70
C ALA A 37 -4.99 11.11 -16.98
N VAL A 38 -6.07 11.89 -16.99
CA VAL A 38 -6.97 12.03 -18.16
C VAL A 38 -6.43 13.02 -19.19
N THR A 39 -5.76 14.10 -18.76
CA THR A 39 -5.32 15.16 -19.67
C THR A 39 -3.88 15.05 -20.12
N TRP A 40 -3.12 14.09 -19.60
CA TRP A 40 -1.71 13.91 -19.97
C TRP A 40 -1.54 13.82 -21.51
N PRO A 41 -0.54 14.51 -22.10
CA PRO A 41 0.55 15.26 -21.46
C PRO A 41 0.19 16.71 -21.07
N ASP A 42 -1.00 17.18 -21.42
CA ASP A 42 -1.42 18.56 -21.22
C ASP A 42 -1.79 18.86 -19.76
N ARG A 43 -1.66 20.13 -19.40
CA ARG A 43 -2.14 20.68 -18.12
C ARG A 43 -3.34 21.57 -18.38
N VAL A 44 -4.47 21.24 -17.74
CA VAL A 44 -5.69 22.05 -17.80
C VAL A 44 -5.91 22.77 -16.46
N PRO A 45 -6.56 23.95 -16.47
CA PRO A 45 -6.96 24.63 -15.23
C PRO A 45 -7.80 23.72 -14.33
N ASN A 46 -7.55 23.77 -13.01
CA ASN A 46 -8.34 23.06 -12.01
C ASN A 46 -8.88 24.05 -10.95
N SER A 47 -9.78 23.57 -10.10
CA SER A 47 -10.38 24.35 -9.01
C SER A 47 -9.65 24.20 -7.67
N LEU A 48 -8.45 23.61 -7.66
CA LEU A 48 -7.73 23.37 -6.42
C LEU A 48 -7.08 24.67 -5.94
N ALA A 49 -7.09 24.85 -4.63
CA ALA A 49 -6.37 25.96 -4.01
C ALA A 49 -4.87 25.84 -4.34
N PRO A 50 -4.22 26.92 -4.80
CA PRO A 50 -2.77 26.94 -4.93
C PRO A 50 -2.09 26.68 -3.59
N LEU A 51 -0.98 25.95 -3.63
CA LEU A 51 -0.18 25.69 -2.44
C LEU A 51 0.40 27.01 -1.89
N ASP A 52 0.11 27.32 -0.63
CA ASP A 52 0.64 28.51 0.04
C ASP A 52 1.87 28.16 0.88
N PHE A 53 3.05 28.34 0.29
CA PHE A 53 4.33 28.08 0.98
C PHE A 53 4.55 28.96 2.22
N GLY A 54 3.93 30.14 2.31
CA GLY A 54 4.03 30.99 3.50
C GLY A 54 3.25 30.44 4.69
N LYS A 55 2.20 29.64 4.42
CA LYS A 55 1.43 28.92 5.44
C LYS A 55 2.00 27.53 5.72
N LEU A 56 2.72 26.93 4.76
CA LEU A 56 3.43 25.68 4.97
C LEU A 56 4.62 25.93 5.90
N ARG A 57 4.49 25.47 7.15
CA ARG A 57 5.52 25.69 8.17
C ARG A 57 6.73 24.79 7.98
N GLN A 58 6.50 23.51 7.68
CA GLN A 58 7.55 22.49 7.59
C GLN A 58 7.11 21.32 6.73
N LEU A 59 8.10 20.63 6.16
CA LEU A 59 7.96 19.34 5.49
C LEU A 59 8.92 18.38 6.19
N ASP A 60 8.36 17.41 6.91
CA ASP A 60 9.16 16.42 7.65
C ASP A 60 9.24 15.12 6.86
N PHE A 61 10.38 14.45 6.97
CA PHE A 61 10.64 13.17 6.36
C PHE A 61 11.28 12.24 7.39
N GLU A 62 10.70 11.06 7.54
CA GLU A 62 11.12 10.08 8.52
C GLU A 62 11.29 8.70 7.87
N THR A 63 12.17 7.88 8.44
CA THR A 63 12.29 6.49 8.03
C THR A 63 11.11 5.67 8.55
N PRO A 64 10.57 4.73 7.76
CA PRO A 64 9.49 3.87 8.22
C PRO A 64 9.92 3.00 9.40
N ARG A 65 9.07 2.93 10.42
CA ARG A 65 9.25 2.05 11.59
C ARG A 65 8.78 0.63 11.25
N TYR A 66 9.66 -0.16 10.67
CA TYR A 66 9.33 -1.52 10.21
C TYR A 66 8.91 -2.49 11.33
N ASP A 67 9.42 -2.28 12.54
CA ASP A 67 9.06 -3.11 13.71
C ASP A 67 7.63 -2.83 14.18
N ASP A 68 7.19 -1.56 14.07
CA ASP A 68 5.83 -1.14 14.42
C ASP A 68 4.82 -1.44 13.30
N PHE A 69 5.28 -1.42 12.03
CA PHE A 69 4.45 -1.63 10.84
C PHE A 69 5.00 -2.74 9.93
N PRO A 70 4.95 -4.02 10.33
CA PRO A 70 5.48 -5.14 9.56
C PRO A 70 4.85 -5.30 8.17
N ALA A 71 3.64 -4.77 7.97
CA ALA A 71 2.93 -4.79 6.69
C ALA A 71 3.74 -4.20 5.53
N LEU A 72 4.59 -3.19 5.78
CA LEU A 72 5.48 -2.63 4.75
C LEU A 72 6.49 -3.67 4.24
N ARG A 73 6.98 -4.52 5.14
CA ARG A 73 7.95 -5.57 4.83
C ARG A 73 7.28 -6.72 4.08
N LEU A 74 6.05 -7.07 4.46
CA LEU A 74 5.22 -8.05 3.73
C LEU A 74 4.89 -7.57 2.31
N ALA A 75 4.53 -6.29 2.16
CA ALA A 75 4.28 -5.67 0.85
C ALA A 75 5.50 -5.75 -0.06
N ARG A 76 6.67 -5.41 0.49
CA ARG A 76 7.94 -5.51 -0.22
C ARG A 76 8.26 -6.95 -0.63
N GLN A 77 8.12 -7.91 0.28
CA GLN A 77 8.32 -9.33 -0.01
C GLN A 77 7.40 -9.81 -1.14
N ALA A 78 6.11 -9.45 -1.09
CA ALA A 78 5.16 -9.83 -2.13
C ALA A 78 5.54 -9.22 -3.49
N GLY A 79 5.89 -7.93 -3.53
CA GLY A 79 6.31 -7.24 -4.75
C GLY A 79 7.62 -7.78 -5.34
N GLU A 80 8.63 -8.06 -4.51
CA GLU A 80 9.92 -8.63 -4.94
C GLU A 80 9.78 -10.08 -5.42
N THR A 81 8.89 -10.86 -4.80
CA THR A 81 8.59 -12.25 -5.23
C THR A 81 7.79 -12.26 -6.53
N GLY A 82 6.84 -11.33 -6.69
CA GLY A 82 5.97 -11.26 -7.85
C GLY A 82 5.06 -12.48 -8.02
N GLY A 83 4.67 -12.75 -9.27
CA GLY A 83 3.76 -13.85 -9.59
C GLY A 83 2.41 -13.70 -8.89
N THR A 84 1.94 -14.78 -8.26
CA THR A 84 0.66 -14.79 -7.53
C THR A 84 0.72 -14.21 -6.11
N LEU A 85 1.91 -14.02 -5.52
CA LEU A 85 2.03 -13.64 -4.10
C LEU A 85 1.41 -12.26 -3.76
N PRO A 86 1.52 -11.21 -4.61
CA PRO A 86 0.81 -9.95 -4.39
C PRO A 86 -0.71 -10.09 -4.28
N ALA A 87 -1.32 -10.95 -5.11
CA ALA A 87 -2.76 -11.20 -5.06
C ALA A 87 -3.16 -11.89 -3.76
N VAL A 88 -2.36 -12.86 -3.31
CA VAL A 88 -2.54 -13.54 -2.01
C VAL A 88 -2.45 -12.56 -0.86
N MET A 89 -1.43 -11.69 -0.85
CA MET A 89 -1.26 -10.67 0.18
C MET A 89 -2.47 -9.73 0.22
N ASN A 90 -2.92 -9.22 -0.94
CA ASN A 90 -4.07 -8.32 -1.01
C ASN A 90 -5.35 -8.99 -0.48
N ALA A 91 -5.64 -10.20 -0.96
CA ALA A 91 -6.80 -10.98 -0.56
C ALA A 91 -6.82 -11.29 0.94
N ALA A 92 -5.69 -11.73 1.50
CA ALA A 92 -5.56 -11.96 2.93
C ALA A 92 -5.74 -10.67 3.74
N ASN A 93 -5.21 -9.54 3.25
CA ASN A 93 -5.34 -8.24 3.91
C ASN A 93 -6.79 -7.76 3.94
N GLU A 94 -7.55 -7.92 2.85
CA GLU A 94 -8.98 -7.58 2.84
C GLU A 94 -9.78 -8.38 3.90
N VAL A 95 -9.55 -9.69 3.99
CA VAL A 95 -10.20 -10.54 5.00
C VAL A 95 -9.78 -10.14 6.42
N ALA A 96 -8.49 -9.86 6.62
CA ALA A 96 -7.95 -9.48 7.92
C ALA A 96 -8.47 -8.11 8.38
N VAL A 97 -8.50 -7.11 7.51
CA VAL A 97 -9.06 -5.78 7.81
C VAL A 97 -10.56 -5.88 8.10
N ALA A 98 -11.32 -6.66 7.34
CA ALA A 98 -12.73 -6.91 7.63
C ALA A 98 -12.92 -7.54 9.02
N ALA A 99 -12.12 -8.54 9.37
CA ALA A 99 -12.14 -9.16 10.69
C ALA A 99 -11.77 -8.17 11.81
N PHE A 100 -10.83 -7.25 11.58
CA PHE A 100 -10.47 -6.21 12.53
C PHE A 100 -11.62 -5.22 12.74
N LEU A 101 -12.24 -4.75 11.65
CA LEU A 101 -13.40 -3.84 11.70
C LEU A 101 -14.61 -4.48 12.39
N GLU A 102 -14.77 -5.80 12.26
CA GLU A 102 -15.78 -6.60 12.95
C GLU A 102 -15.38 -6.98 14.40
N ASN A 103 -14.25 -6.47 14.91
CA ASN A 103 -13.71 -6.75 16.25
C ASN A 103 -13.39 -8.23 16.52
N ARG A 104 -13.17 -9.04 15.48
CA ARG A 104 -12.79 -10.45 15.57
C ARG A 104 -11.29 -10.66 15.80
N ILE A 105 -10.46 -9.71 15.38
CA ILE A 105 -9.01 -9.67 15.67
C ILE A 105 -8.58 -8.33 16.26
N GLN A 106 -7.44 -8.32 16.94
CA GLN A 106 -6.75 -7.10 17.33
C GLN A 106 -5.99 -6.50 16.14
N PHE A 107 -5.58 -5.24 16.25
CA PHE A 107 -4.86 -4.54 15.18
C PHE A 107 -3.60 -5.31 14.70
N PRO A 108 -2.74 -5.86 15.58
CA PRO A 108 -1.62 -6.70 15.14
C PRO A 108 -1.99 -8.00 14.43
N GLY A 109 -3.22 -8.48 14.67
CA GLY A 109 -3.75 -9.65 13.99
C GLY A 109 -3.84 -9.47 12.47
N ILE A 110 -3.90 -8.23 11.97
CA ILE A 110 -3.97 -7.95 10.54
C ILE A 110 -2.72 -8.49 9.83
N TRP A 111 -1.53 -8.01 10.19
CA TRP A 111 -0.30 -8.44 9.53
C TRP A 111 0.09 -9.87 9.91
N GLN A 112 -0.26 -10.35 11.09
CA GLN A 112 -0.04 -11.76 11.48
C GLN A 112 -0.82 -12.73 10.59
N LEU A 113 -2.10 -12.41 10.30
CA LEU A 113 -2.93 -13.24 9.41
C LEU A 113 -2.40 -13.18 7.98
N VAL A 114 -2.07 -11.99 7.48
CA VAL A 114 -1.50 -11.81 6.13
C VAL A 114 -0.20 -12.59 5.98
N GLU A 115 0.73 -12.47 6.92
CA GLU A 115 2.01 -13.19 6.91
C GLU A 115 1.80 -14.71 6.92
N ASN A 116 0.86 -15.21 7.73
CA ASN A 116 0.55 -16.64 7.79
C ASN A 116 0.04 -17.18 6.44
N VAL A 117 -0.92 -16.48 5.82
CA VAL A 117 -1.49 -16.87 4.52
C VAL A 117 -0.44 -16.79 3.42
N MET A 118 0.39 -15.74 3.39
CA MET A 118 1.49 -15.61 2.46
C MET A 118 2.49 -16.78 2.58
N ASN A 119 2.87 -17.17 3.80
CA ASN A 119 3.82 -18.24 4.04
C ASN A 119 3.29 -19.64 3.65
N ARG A 120 1.97 -19.81 3.58
CA ARG A 120 1.33 -21.07 3.17
C ARG A 120 1.16 -21.19 1.66
N HIS A 121 1.33 -20.10 0.92
CA HIS A 121 1.13 -20.08 -0.52
C HIS A 121 2.38 -20.53 -1.28
N ALA A 122 2.20 -21.44 -2.23
CA ALA A 122 3.24 -21.74 -3.21
C ALA A 122 3.07 -20.77 -4.40
N SER A 123 3.91 -19.73 -4.46
CA SER A 123 3.79 -18.71 -5.51
C SER A 123 4.06 -19.29 -6.90
N ILE A 124 3.18 -18.97 -7.85
CA ILE A 124 3.31 -19.29 -9.26
C ILE A 124 3.88 -18.06 -9.97
N ALA A 125 5.04 -18.21 -10.61
CA ALA A 125 5.66 -17.17 -11.45
C ALA A 125 4.93 -17.05 -12.80
N ASP A 126 5.07 -15.90 -13.47
CA ASP A 126 4.49 -15.62 -14.80
C ASP A 126 2.99 -15.98 -14.92
N ALA A 127 2.26 -15.74 -13.84
CA ALA A 127 0.86 -16.14 -13.71
C ALA A 127 -0.06 -15.30 -14.60
N GLY A 128 -0.90 -15.97 -15.37
CA GLY A 128 -2.02 -15.35 -16.08
C GLY A 128 -3.19 -15.01 -15.15
N LEU A 129 -4.21 -14.34 -15.70
CA LEU A 129 -5.38 -13.88 -14.95
C LEU A 129 -6.06 -15.00 -14.14
N ASP A 130 -6.28 -16.17 -14.74
CA ASP A 130 -6.97 -17.27 -14.06
C ASP A 130 -6.20 -17.76 -12.82
N ALA A 131 -4.86 -17.82 -12.90
CA ALA A 131 -4.01 -18.20 -11.77
C ALA A 131 -4.02 -17.13 -10.67
N ILE A 132 -4.10 -15.85 -11.04
CA ILE A 132 -4.22 -14.73 -10.10
C ILE A 132 -5.56 -14.79 -9.36
N LEU A 133 -6.67 -15.02 -10.08
CA LEU A 133 -8.01 -15.15 -9.49
C LEU A 133 -8.11 -16.37 -8.58
N ALA A 134 -7.53 -17.50 -9.00
CA ALA A 134 -7.47 -18.70 -8.17
C ALA A 134 -6.65 -18.47 -6.88
N ALA A 135 -5.54 -17.74 -6.96
CA ALA A 135 -4.72 -17.39 -5.81
C ALA A 135 -5.45 -16.43 -4.85
N ASP A 136 -6.18 -15.44 -5.35
CA ASP A 136 -7.05 -14.58 -4.53
C ASP A 136 -8.10 -15.41 -3.78
N GLN A 137 -8.84 -16.27 -4.49
CA GLN A 137 -9.89 -17.08 -3.89
C GLN A 137 -9.33 -18.05 -2.84
N TRP A 138 -8.20 -18.69 -3.14
CA TRP A 138 -7.48 -19.55 -2.20
C TRP A 138 -7.07 -18.78 -0.94
N ALA A 139 -6.49 -17.59 -1.10
CA ALA A 139 -6.04 -16.77 0.02
C ALA A 139 -7.20 -16.33 0.92
N ARG A 140 -8.35 -15.97 0.34
CA ARG A 140 -9.56 -15.66 1.12
C ARG A 140 -10.05 -16.86 1.93
N HIS A 141 -10.02 -18.05 1.33
CA HIS A 141 -10.41 -19.28 1.99
C HIS A 141 -9.48 -19.63 3.16
N GLU A 142 -8.16 -19.60 2.94
CA GLU A 142 -7.18 -19.84 3.99
C GLU A 142 -7.27 -18.82 5.12
N ALA A 143 -7.41 -17.52 4.78
CA ALA A 143 -7.55 -16.45 5.77
C ALA A 143 -8.79 -16.62 6.65
N ALA A 144 -9.91 -17.09 6.09
CA ALA A 144 -11.14 -17.35 6.82
C ALA A 144 -11.06 -18.60 7.72
N GLY A 145 -10.24 -19.58 7.35
CA GLY A 145 -10.07 -20.84 8.09
C GLY A 145 -9.06 -20.77 9.23
N LEU A 146 -8.18 -19.77 9.25
CA LEU A 146 -7.18 -19.61 10.30
C LEU A 146 -7.82 -19.10 11.61
N PRO A 147 -7.52 -19.72 12.77
CA PRO A 147 -8.01 -19.25 14.05
C PRO A 147 -7.46 -17.86 14.32
N THR A 148 -8.36 -16.90 14.43
CA THR A 148 -8.07 -15.55 14.91
C THR A 148 -7.63 -15.66 16.36
N ALA A 149 -6.34 -15.43 16.64
CA ALA A 149 -5.80 -15.47 18.00
C ALA A 149 -6.68 -14.62 18.92
N LEU A 150 -7.36 -15.30 19.84
CA LEU A 150 -8.37 -14.76 20.74
C LEU A 150 -7.73 -13.75 21.69
N ARG A 151 -8.51 -12.71 21.99
CA ARG A 151 -8.26 -11.68 23.00
C ARG A 151 -7.56 -12.28 24.24
N SER A 152 -6.31 -11.88 24.49
CA SER A 152 -5.66 -11.99 25.80
C SER A 152 -5.84 -10.68 26.55
#